data_AF-T1ELA9-F1
#
_entry.id   AF-T1ELA9-F1
#
_cell.length_a   1.000
_cell.length_b   1.000
_cell.length_c   1.000
_cell.angle_alpha   90.00
_cell.angle_beta   90.00
_cell.angle_gamma   90.00
#
_symmetry.space_group_name_H-M   'P 1'
#
loop_
_entity.id
_entity.type
_entity.pdbx_description
1 polymer ?
#
loop_
_entity_poly.entity_id
_entity_poly.type
_entity_poly.pdbx_seq_one_letter_code
_entity_poly.pdbx_strand_id
1 'polypeptide(L)' 'IRTTESYRIVYKAYQKEILEREYSVKEFISPDDQNRIAKETGLDTKQVKIWFQNRRAKTRKEKGKI' A
#
# COMPACT_ATOMS: atom_id res chain seq x y z
N ILE A 1 -3.56 -15.89 13.17
CA ILE A 1 -3.34 -15.11 14.41
C ILE A 1 -2.83 -13.73 13.98
N ARG A 2 -3.59 -12.65 14.20
CA ARG A 2 -3.10 -11.28 13.98
C ARG A 2 -2.11 -11.02 15.11
N THR A 3 -0.82 -10.95 14.80
CA THR A 3 0.23 -10.77 15.81
C THR A 3 -0.02 -9.45 16.56
N THR A 4 0.10 -9.53 17.89
CA THR A 4 -0.21 -8.50 18.89
C THR A 4 0.72 -7.27 18.84
N GLU A 5 1.51 -7.13 17.78
CA GLU A 5 2.54 -6.11 17.60
C GLU A 5 2.22 -5.13 16.44
N SER A 6 1.07 -5.31 15.77
CA SER A 6 0.62 -4.40 14.72
C SER A 6 -0.18 -3.24 15.31
N TYR A 7 0.49 -2.31 16.00
CA TYR A 7 -0.11 -0.99 16.24
C TYR A 7 -0.53 -0.40 14.89
N ARG A 8 -1.74 0.15 14.80
CA ARG A 8 -2.24 0.71 13.55
C ARG A 8 -1.45 1.96 13.22
N ILE A 9 -0.44 1.83 12.36
CA ILE A 9 0.34 2.97 11.89
C ILE A 9 -0.50 3.78 10.90
N VAL A 10 -0.65 5.07 11.19
CA VAL A 10 -1.26 6.03 10.26
C VAL A 10 -0.15 6.58 9.36
N TYR A 11 -0.23 6.29 8.07
CA TYR A 11 0.73 6.81 7.10
C TYR A 11 0.62 8.33 6.98
N LYS A 12 1.76 9.00 6.91
CA LYS A 12 1.88 10.45 6.69
C LYS A 12 1.33 10.84 5.32
N ALA A 13 1.04 12.13 5.11
CA ALA A 13 0.49 12.63 3.85
C ALA A 13 1.36 12.25 2.64
N TYR A 14 2.66 12.53 2.69
CA TYR A 14 3.59 12.21 1.61
C TYR A 14 3.67 10.71 1.30
N GLN A 15 3.60 9.85 2.33
CA GLN A 15 3.63 8.39 2.14
C GLN A 15 2.42 7.92 1.36
N LYS A 16 1.23 8.44 1.71
CA LYS A 16 -0.02 8.13 1.01
C LYS A 16 0.01 8.63 -0.43
N GLU A 17 0.53 9.83 -0.66
CA GLU A 17 0.64 10.42 -1.99
C GLU A 17 1.51 9.56 -2.91
N ILE A 18 2.71 9.15 -2.45
CA ILE A 18 3.60 8.27 -3.22
C ILE A 18 2.90 6.93 -3.50
N LEU A 19 2.29 6.30 -2.49
CA LEU A 19 1.60 5.02 -2.64
C LEU A 19 0.45 5.09 -3.65
N GLU A 20 -0.39 6.14 -3.61
CA GLU A 20 -1.48 6.35 -4.57
C GLU A 20 -0.96 6.70 -5.97
N ARG A 21 0.11 7.50 -6.08
CA ARG A 21 0.78 7.82 -7.35
C ARG A 21 1.27 6.56 -8.05
N GLU A 22 1.92 5.65 -7.32
CA GLU A 22 2.43 4.40 -7.90
C GLU A 22 1.28 3.43 -8.25
N TYR A 23 0.23 3.40 -7.42
CA TYR A 23 -0.97 2.57 -7.68
C TYR A 23 -1.74 3.02 -8.93
N SER A 24 -1.80 4.32 -9.21
CA SER A 24 -2.47 4.83 -10.42
C SER A 24 -1.76 4.41 -11.71
N VAL A 25 -0.45 4.15 -11.64
CA VAL A 25 0.33 3.61 -12.77
C VAL A 25 0.16 2.08 -12.86
N LYS A 26 0.25 1.37 -11.72
CA LYS A 26 0.13 -0.10 -11.67
C LYS A 26 -0.60 -0.57 -10.41
N GLU A 27 -1.73 -1.25 -10.60
CA GLU A 27 -2.49 -1.80 -9.46
C GLU A 27 -1.78 -2.98 -8.75
N PHE A 28 -0.81 -3.62 -9.43
CA PHE A 28 0.02 -4.71 -8.91
C PHE A 28 1.49 -4.30 -8.94
N ILE A 29 2.20 -4.57 -7.86
CA ILE A 29 3.63 -4.23 -7.71
C ILE A 29 4.52 -5.44 -7.95
N SER A 30 5.64 -5.20 -8.62
CA SER A 30 6.77 -6.13 -8.68
C SER A 30 7.62 -6.06 -7.40
N PRO A 31 8.48 -7.05 -7.11
CA PRO A 31 9.42 -6.98 -5.99
C PRO A 31 10.38 -5.77 -6.07
N ASP A 32 10.79 -5.39 -7.29
CA ASP A 32 11.68 -4.24 -7.50
C ASP A 32 10.96 -2.92 -7.21
N ASP A 33 9.72 -2.78 -7.69
CA ASP A 33 8.86 -1.63 -7.35
C ASP A 33 8.61 -1.56 -5.84
N GLN A 34 8.35 -2.71 -5.21
CA GLN A 34 8.15 -2.81 -3.76
C GLN A 34 9.37 -2.30 -2.97
N ASN A 35 10.58 -2.67 -3.40
CA ASN A 35 11.83 -2.21 -2.79
C ASN A 35 12.07 -0.71 -3.01
N ARG A 36 11.80 -0.20 -4.21
CA ARG A 36 11.93 1.23 -4.53
C ARG A 36 10.95 2.07 -3.70
N ILE A 37 9.68 1.71 -3.68
CA ILE A 37 8.63 2.42 -2.95
C ILE A 37 8.90 2.39 -1.44
N ALA A 38 9.38 1.26 -0.91
CA ALA A 38 9.80 1.15 0.49
C ALA A 38 10.89 2.18 0.84
N LYS A 39 11.91 2.32 -0.01
CA LYS A 39 12.97 3.33 0.18
C LYS A 39 12.44 4.76 0.09
N GLU A 40 11.57 5.06 -0.87
CA GLU A 40 10.99 6.41 -1.04
C GLU A 40 10.06 6.81 0.12
N THR A 41 9.29 5.87 0.65
CA THR A 41 8.29 6.14 1.70
C THR A 41 8.84 5.97 3.12
N GLY A 42 9.98 5.29 3.27
CA GLY A 42 10.53 4.87 4.57
C GLY A 42 9.71 3.77 5.24
N LEU A 43 8.93 3.01 4.46
CA LEU A 43 8.11 1.89 4.93
C LEU A 43 8.81 0.56 4.67
N ASP A 44 8.43 -0.47 5.43
CA ASP A 44 8.87 -1.82 5.12
C ASP A 44 8.24 -2.30 3.82
N THR A 45 8.99 -3.09 3.06
CA THR A 45 8.48 -3.76 1.84
C THR A 45 7.18 -4.52 2.14
N LYS A 46 7.07 -5.17 3.30
CA LYS A 46 5.85 -5.84 3.76
C LYS A 46 4.66 -4.88 3.89
N GLN A 47 4.87 -3.69 4.47
CA GLN A 47 3.83 -2.67 4.63
C GLN A 47 3.36 -2.15 3.27
N VAL A 48 4.29 -1.90 2.34
CA VAL A 48 3.97 -1.54 0.94
C VAL A 48 3.10 -2.62 0.30
N LYS A 49 3.50 -3.90 0.40
CA LYS A 49 2.72 -5.03 -0.14
C LYS A 49 1.31 -5.11 0.44
N ILE A 50 1.17 -4.99 1.77
CA ILE A 50 -0.13 -5.00 2.45
C ILE A 50 -0.98 -3.81 2.01
N TRP A 51 -0.37 -2.63 1.85
CA TRP A 51 -1.09 -1.44 1.38
C TRP A 51 -1.65 -1.66 -0.02
N PHE A 52 -0.86 -2.18 -0.96
CA PHE A 52 -1.34 -2.48 -2.33
C PHE A 52 -2.47 -3.53 -2.34
N GLN A 53 -2.38 -4.56 -1.49
CA GLN A 53 -3.45 -5.55 -1.32
C GLN A 53 -4.75 -4.91 -0.82
N ASN A 54 -4.66 -4.08 0.23
CA ASN A 54 -5.80 -3.35 0.79
C ASN A 54 -6.37 -2.33 -0.18
N ARG A 55 -5.51 -1.65 -0.94
CA ARG A 55 -5.90 -0.66 -1.93
C ARG A 55 -6.72 -1.29 -3.05
N ARG A 56 -6.30 -2.45 -3.58
CA ARG A 56 -7.11 -3.22 -4.54
C ARG A 56 -8.44 -3.67 -3.95
N ALA A 57 -8.47 -4.11 -2.70
CA ALA A 57 -9.72 -4.49 -2.04
C ALA A 57 -10.69 -3.30 -1.92
N LYS A 58 -10.17 -2.11 -1.60
CA LYS A 58 -10.94 -0.85 -1.59
C LYS A 58 -11.47 -0.52 -2.99
N THR A 59 -10.62 -0.57 -4.03
CA THR A 59 -11.03 -0.33 -5.42
C THR A 59 -12.15 -1.28 -5.87
N ARG A 60 -12.06 -2.57 -5.54
CA ARG A 60 -13.13 -3.54 -5.86
C ARG A 60 -14.42 -3.20 -5.12
N LYS A 61 -14.35 -2.81 -3.85
CA LYS A 61 -15.52 -2.39 -3.06
C LYS A 61 -16.15 -1.12 -3.63
N GLU A 62 -15.36 -0.19 -4.14
CA GLU A 62 -15.84 1.03 -4.79
C GLU A 62 -16.51 0.74 -6.13
N LYS A 63 -15.90 -0.12 -6.97
CA LYS A 63 -16.48 -0.55 -8.25
C LYS A 63 -17.73 -1.42 -8.11
N GLY A 64 -17.82 -2.20 -7.03
CA GLY A 64 -18.97 -3.07 -6.72
C GLY A 64 -20.12 -2.36 -6.00
N LYS A 65 -20.00 -1.06 -5.71
CA LYS A 65 -21.14 -0.21 -5.38
C LYS A 65 -21.79 0.22 -6.70
N ILE A 66 -22.61 -0.66 -7.27
CA ILE A 66 -23.62 -0.32 -8.27
C ILE A 66 -24.96 -0.36 -7.54
#